data_AF-A0A438FAS3-F1
#
_entry.id   AF-A0A438FAS3-F1
#
_cell.length_a   1.000
_cell.length_b   1.000
_cell.length_c   1.000
_cell.angle_alpha   90.00
_cell.angle_beta   90.00
_cell.angle_gamma   90.00
#
_symmetry.space_group_name_H-M   'P 1'
#
loop_
_entity.id
_entity.type
_entity.pdbx_description
1 polymer ?
#
loop_
_entity_poly.entity_id
_entity_poly.type
_entity_poly.pdbx_seq_one_letter_code
_entity_poly.pdbx_strand_id
1 'polypeptide(L)'
;MEQLREGFFTNVVNVVVDERTRMEGFFQVEDIHCVRCNKPLGWRYIPAQPNGTVLLKLAHLLFWDGARLLNADTLLDPVVDQENQEDHDQENQENQEDQGSG
;
A
#
# COMPACT_ATOMS: atom_id res chain seq x y z
N MET A 1 1.37 -6.91 10.03
CA MET A 1 2.24 -6.61 8.88
C MET A 1 2.16 -5.11 8.65
N GLU A 2 3.28 -4.38 8.68
CA GLU A 2 3.28 -2.97 8.28
C GLU A 2 2.88 -2.89 6.81
N GLN A 3 1.78 -2.21 6.50
CA GLN A 3 1.42 -1.90 5.13
C GLN A 3 2.47 -0.95 4.57
N LEU A 4 3.13 -1.34 3.48
CA LEU A 4 4.06 -0.46 2.76
C LEU A 4 3.26 0.74 2.23
N ARG A 5 3.52 1.93 2.77
CA ARG A 5 2.87 3.19 2.37
C ARG A 5 3.65 3.85 1.23
N GLU A 6 3.76 3.13 0.12
CA GLU A 6 4.59 3.49 -1.02
C GLU A 6 3.77 3.46 -2.33
N GLY A 7 4.04 4.41 -3.22
CA GLY A 7 3.35 4.51 -4.52
C GLY A 7 4.32 4.47 -5.69
N PHE A 8 3.87 3.92 -6.82
CA PHE A 8 4.62 3.88 -8.08
C PHE A 8 4.22 5.04 -9.00
N PHE A 9 5.21 5.74 -9.55
CA PHE A 9 5.02 6.92 -10.40
C PHE A 9 5.93 6.84 -11.61
N THR A 10 5.47 7.28 -12.79
CA THR A 10 6.27 7.23 -14.04
C THR A 10 6.85 8.57 -14.45
N ASN A 11 6.25 9.69 -14.02
CA ASN A 11 6.70 11.03 -14.36
C ASN A 11 6.82 11.85 -13.08
N VAL A 12 8.04 11.94 -12.55
CA VAL A 12 8.33 12.68 -11.33
C VAL A 12 9.31 13.80 -11.63
N VAL A 13 8.98 15.00 -11.15
CA VAL A 13 9.79 16.22 -11.30
C VAL A 13 10.26 16.69 -9.94
N ASN A 14 11.25 17.60 -9.92
CA ASN A 14 11.83 18.17 -8.70
C ASN A 14 12.49 17.13 -7.77
N VAL A 15 12.99 16.03 -8.35
CA VAL A 15 13.74 15.00 -7.66
C VAL A 15 15.13 14.84 -8.27
N VAL A 16 16.07 14.37 -7.46
CA VAL A 16 17.42 13.97 -7.88
C VAL A 16 17.59 12.49 -7.60
N VAL A 17 18.18 11.77 -8.55
CA VAL A 17 18.56 10.36 -8.38
C VAL A 17 20.01 10.33 -7.90
N ASP A 18 20.27 9.64 -6.79
CA ASP A 18 21.62 9.27 -6.41
C ASP A 18 22.03 8.06 -7.25
N GLU A 19 22.94 8.26 -8.20
CA GLU A 19 23.44 7.21 -9.12
C GLU A 19 24.22 6.10 -8.40
N ARG A 20 24.37 6.19 -7.07
CA ARG A 20 24.85 5.09 -6.25
C ARG A 20 23.78 4.00 -6.17
N THR A 21 24.05 2.90 -6.87
CA THR A 21 23.24 1.69 -6.79
C THR A 21 23.39 1.01 -5.42
N ARG A 22 22.26 0.62 -4.82
CA ARG A 22 22.19 -0.26 -3.65
C ARG A 22 21.24 -1.43 -3.90
N MET A 23 21.30 -2.44 -3.03
CA MET A 23 20.36 -3.57 -3.07
C MET A 23 19.16 -3.32 -2.15
N GLU A 24 17.97 -3.67 -2.62
CA GLU A 24 16.73 -3.78 -1.84
C GLU A 24 16.13 -5.16 -2.10
N GLY A 25 16.31 -6.08 -1.15
CA GLY A 25 16.05 -7.50 -1.35
C GLY A 25 16.85 -8.06 -2.53
N PHE A 26 16.15 -8.53 -3.56
CA PHE A 26 16.74 -9.08 -4.79
C PHE A 26 16.95 -8.04 -5.90
N PHE A 27 16.56 -6.79 -5.67
CA PHE A 27 16.56 -5.76 -6.69
C PHE A 27 17.70 -4.76 -6.49
N GLN A 28 18.24 -4.25 -7.60
CA GLN A 28 19.08 -3.07 -7.59
C GLN A 28 18.20 -1.83 -7.63
N VAL A 29 18.53 -0.85 -6.80
CA VAL A 29 17.80 0.40 -6.70
C VAL A 29 18.74 1.60 -6.60
N GLU A 30 18.25 2.76 -7.00
CA GLU A 30 18.89 4.07 -6.78
C GLU A 30 17.97 4.93 -5.94
N ASP A 31 18.53 5.60 -4.93
CA ASP A 31 17.76 6.44 -4.03
C ASP A 31 17.35 7.76 -4.69
N ILE A 32 16.17 8.24 -4.33
CA ILE A 32 15.57 9.46 -4.85
C ILE A 32 15.39 10.45 -3.72
N HIS A 33 15.89 11.66 -3.94
CA HIS A 33 15.84 12.77 -2.99
C HIS A 33 15.10 13.97 -3.57
N CYS A 34 14.48 14.78 -2.71
CA CYS A 34 13.92 16.06 -3.13
C CYS A 34 15.04 17.02 -3.53
N VAL A 35 14.96 17.66 -4.72
CA VAL A 35 15.99 18.60 -5.20
C VAL A 35 16.16 19.84 -4.29
N ARG A 36 15.12 20.20 -3.52
CA ARG A 36 15.09 21.43 -2.71
C ARG A 36 15.62 21.22 -1.29
N CYS A 37 15.22 20.12 -0.64
CA CYS A 37 15.50 19.90 0.78
C CYS A 37 16.34 18.64 1.04
N ASN A 38 16.72 17.91 -0.01
CA ASN A 38 17.50 16.67 0.06
C ASN A 38 16.86 15.55 0.92
N LYS A 39 15.56 15.67 1.23
CA LYS A 39 14.85 14.63 1.99
C LYS A 39 14.73 13.37 1.14
N PRO A 40 15.02 12.17 1.69
CA PRO A 40 14.81 10.91 0.98
C PRO A 40 13.30 10.72 0.73
N LEU A 41 12.95 10.51 -0.54
CA LEU A 41 11.57 10.32 -0.97
C LEU A 41 11.28 8.87 -1.34
N GLY A 42 12.28 8.09 -1.75
CA GLY A 42 12.09 6.69 -2.14
C GLY A 42 13.24 6.21 -3.03
N TRP A 43 12.96 5.32 -3.97
CA TRP A 43 13.95 4.75 -4.88
C TRP A 43 13.35 4.34 -6.22
N ARG A 44 14.20 4.16 -7.24
CA ARG A 44 13.82 3.53 -8.50
C ARG A 44 14.55 2.21 -8.70
N TYR A 45 13.91 1.27 -9.39
CA TYR A 45 14.51 -0.02 -9.73
C TYR A 45 15.45 0.09 -10.94
N ILE A 46 16.60 -0.57 -10.87
CA ILE A 46 17.51 -0.81 -11.99
C ILE A 46 17.35 -2.30 -12.35
N PRO A 47 16.82 -2.72 -13.51
CA PRO A 47 16.62 -2.04 -14.78
C PRO A 47 15.11 -1.90 -15.08
N ALA A 48 14.46 -0.85 -14.57
CA ALA A 48 13.11 -0.53 -14.97
C ALA A 48 13.12 -0.03 -16.42
N GLN A 49 12.17 -0.49 -17.24
CA GLN A 49 11.92 -0.06 -18.62
C GLN A 49 12.17 1.45 -18.85
N PRO A 50 12.47 1.90 -20.08
CA PRO A 50 12.86 3.28 -20.41
C PRO A 50 11.92 4.42 -19.91
N ASN A 51 10.80 4.08 -19.29
CA ASN A 51 9.74 4.97 -18.84
C ASN A 51 9.73 5.20 -17.30
N GLY A 52 10.82 4.91 -16.59
CA GLY A 52 11.14 5.64 -15.34
C GLY A 52 10.21 5.44 -14.14
N THR A 53 9.67 4.23 -13.91
CA THR A 53 8.84 3.96 -12.73
C THR A 53 9.67 4.10 -11.44
N VAL A 54 9.27 5.03 -10.57
CA VAL A 54 9.86 5.29 -9.25
C VAL A 54 8.89 4.91 -8.15
N LEU A 55 9.43 4.39 -7.04
CA LEU A 55 8.69 4.11 -5.82
C LEU A 55 8.94 5.23 -4.83
N LEU A 56 7.89 5.92 -4.37
CA LEU A 56 8.00 7.02 -3.40
C LEU A 56 7.18 6.75 -2.14
N LYS A 57 7.73 7.15 -0.99
CA LYS A 57 7.09 7.10 0.33
C LYS A 57 5.99 8.14 0.40
N LEU A 58 4.74 7.68 0.50
CA LEU A 58 3.57 8.57 0.49
C LEU A 58 3.53 9.49 1.71
N ALA A 59 4.05 9.04 2.87
CA ALA A 59 4.15 9.86 4.08
C ALA A 59 5.04 11.11 3.91
N HIS A 60 5.85 11.17 2.85
CA HIS A 60 6.71 12.32 2.55
C HIS A 60 6.14 13.22 1.45
N LEU A 61 4.96 12.89 0.92
CA LEU A 61 4.36 13.56 -0.22
C LEU A 61 3.02 14.16 0.15
N LEU A 62 2.67 15.23 -0.56
CA LEU A 62 1.33 15.79 -0.56
C LEU A 62 0.66 15.42 -1.89
N PHE A 63 -0.62 15.12 -1.82
CA PHE A 63 -1.50 14.87 -2.95
C PHE A 63 -2.49 16.04 -3.09
N TRP A 64 -2.78 16.44 -4.33
CA TRP A 64 -3.82 17.43 -4.62
C TRP A 64 -5.04 16.72 -5.20
N ASP A 65 -6.18 16.82 -4.53
CA ASP A 65 -7.43 16.15 -4.93
C ASP A 65 -8.31 16.98 -5.90
N GLY A 66 -7.87 18.18 -6.26
CA GLY A 66 -8.67 19.15 -7.02
C GLY A 66 -9.20 20.32 -6.21
N ALA A 67 -9.21 20.21 -4.87
CA ALA A 67 -9.70 21.25 -3.95
C ALA A 67 -8.74 21.54 -2.79
N ARG A 68 -7.97 20.55 -2.32
CA ARG A 68 -7.11 20.63 -1.14
C ARG A 68 -5.81 19.82 -1.33
N LEU A 69 -4.77 20.26 -0.62
CA LEU A 69 -3.56 19.46 -0.41
C LEU A 69 -3.79 18.53 0.77
N LEU A 70 -3.60 17.24 0.55
CA LEU A 70 -3.73 16.15 1.53
C LEU A 70 -2.39 15.44 1.68
N ASN A 71 -2.18 14.73 2.79
CA ASN A 71 -1.04 13.82 2.87
C ASN A 71 -1.31 12.65 1.93
N ALA A 72 -0.31 12.24 1.13
CA ALA A 72 -0.54 11.22 0.11
C ALA A 72 -0.82 9.83 0.71
N ASP A 73 -0.47 9.61 1.98
CA ASP A 73 -0.69 8.34 2.67
C ASP A 73 -2.13 8.16 3.21
N THR A 74 -2.95 9.21 3.20
CA THR A 74 -4.38 9.10 3.54
C THR A 74 -5.21 8.51 2.40
N LEU A 75 -4.61 8.29 1.22
CA LEU A 75 -5.26 7.61 0.10
C LEU A 75 -5.29 6.09 0.28
N LEU A 76 -4.50 5.57 1.22
CA LEU A 76 -4.49 4.16 1.60
C LEU A 76 -5.50 3.96 2.74
N ASP A 77 -6.78 4.19 2.46
CA ASP A 77 -7.80 3.69 3.37
C ASP A 77 -7.65 2.16 3.44
N PRO A 78 -7.65 1.54 4.63
CA PRO A 78 -7.66 0.11 4.71
C PRO A 78 -8.93 -0.36 4.00
N VAL A 79 -8.76 -1.17 2.95
CA VAL A 79 -9.83 -2.03 2.46
C VAL A 79 -10.30 -2.79 3.69
N VAL A 80 -11.43 -2.38 4.25
CA VAL A 80 -12.13 -3.19 5.23
C VAL A 80 -12.56 -4.40 4.43
N ASP A 81 -11.89 -5.53 4.67
CA ASP A 81 -12.38 -6.83 4.24
C ASP A 81 -13.76 -7.00 4.87
N GLN A 82 -14.81 -6.56 4.17
CA GLN A 82 -16.18 -6.99 4.43
C GLN A 82 -16.30 -8.42 3.92
N GLU A 83 -15.53 -9.33 4.51
CA GLU A 83 -15.78 -10.75 4.38
C GLU A 83 -16.92 -11.11 5.36
N ASN A 84 -18.09 -11.30 4.77
CA ASN A 84 -19.15 -12.21 5.19
C ASN A 84 -19.50 -12.23 6.69
N GLN A 85 -20.41 -11.35 7.08
CA GLN A 85 -21.40 -11.70 8.10
C GLN A 85 -22.42 -12.63 7.41
N GLU A 86 -22.03 -13.90 7.23
CA GLU A 86 -22.97 -14.95 6.87
C GLU A 86 -23.94 -15.16 8.02
N ASP A 87 -25.21 -15.11 7.68
CA ASP A 87 -26.38 -15.33 8.52
C ASP A 87 -26.21 -16.60 9.37
N HIS A 88 -26.01 -16.43 10.67
CA HIS A 88 -26.36 -17.48 11.62
C HIS A 88 -27.86 -17.44 11.83
N ASP A 89 -28.58 -18.08 10.91
CA ASP A 89 -29.96 -18.49 11.10
C ASP A 89 -30.09 -19.25 12.42
N GLN A 90 -30.93 -18.72 13.30
CA GLN A 90 -31.38 -19.38 14.52
C GLN A 90 -32.24 -20.59 14.14
N GLU A 91 -31.66 -21.79 14.10
CA GLU A 91 -32.45 -23.02 14.17
C GLU A 91 -33.01 -23.18 15.59
N ASN A 92 -34.26 -22.76 15.74
CA ASN A 92 -35.11 -23.10 16.87
C ASN A 92 -35.88 -24.39 16.54
N GLN A 93 -35.87 -25.29 17.51
CA GLN A 93 -36.93 -26.24 17.88
C GLN A 93 -37.01 -27.64 17.25
N GLU A 94 -36.86 -28.60 18.18
CA GLU A 94 -37.75 -29.73 18.45
C GLU A 94 -37.70 -30.95 17.51
N ASN A 95 -36.93 -31.96 17.93
CA ASN A 95 -37.27 -33.35 17.67
C ASN A 95 -37.48 -34.08 19.00
N GLN A 96 -38.74 -34.39 19.28
CA GLN A 96 -39.14 -35.49 20.15
C GLN A 96 -38.90 -36.80 19.39
N GLU A 97 -38.06 -37.69 19.92
CA GLU A 97 -38.25 -39.12 19.69
C GLU A 97 -38.05 -39.89 21.00
N ASP A 98 -39.19 -40.45 21.41
CA ASP A 98 -39.41 -41.51 22.38
C ASP A 98 -38.65 -42.79 22.00
N GLN A 99 -37.93 -43.39 22.95
CA GLN A 99 -37.96 -44.85 23.21
C GLN A 99 -37.03 -45.23 24.37
N GLY A 100 -37.59 -45.94 25.35
CA GLY A 100 -36.89 -46.42 26.53
C GLY A 100 -36.24 -47.81 26.40
N SER A 101 -35.80 -48.26 27.58
CA SER A 101 -35.43 -49.62 27.98
C SER A 101 -33.98 -50.06 27.77
N GLY A 102 -33.33 -50.35 28.89
CA GLY A 102 -32.01 -50.97 29.04
C GLY A 102 -31.56 -50.90 30.49
#